data_AF-A0AB33UFH5-F1
#
_entry.id   AF-A0AB33UFH5-F1
#
_cell.length_a   1.000
_cell.length_b   1.000
_cell.length_c   1.000
_cell.angle_alpha   90.00
_cell.angle_beta   90.00
_cell.angle_gamma   90.00
#
_symmetry.space_group_name_H-M   'P 1'
#
loop_
_entity.id
_entity.type
_entity.pdbx_description
1 polymer ?
#
loop_
_entity_poly.entity_id
_entity_poly.type
_entity_poly.pdbx_seq_one_letter_code
_entity_poly.pdbx_strand_id
1 'polypeptide(L)' 'MIRRHAFDKKSPKIASSRKATGVDYAIWVQNCELADDELAGLLEIEERYIKRMRKLDWIPGESIRMRIDELILTRRV' A
#
# COMPACT_ATOMS: atom_id res chain seq x y z
N MET A 1 -33.30 3.97 -4.44
CA MET A 1 -32.09 4.56 -5.06
C MET A 1 -31.00 4.59 -4.00
N ILE A 2 -30.05 3.65 -4.08
CA ILE A 2 -28.98 3.51 -3.08
C ILE A 2 -27.87 4.50 -3.43
N ARG A 3 -27.50 5.34 -2.45
CA ARG A 3 -26.55 6.44 -2.58
C ARG A 3 -25.18 5.89 -2.98
N ARG A 4 -24.70 6.31 -4.16
CA ARG A 4 -23.32 6.08 -4.62
C ARG A 4 -22.39 6.76 -3.61
N HIS A 5 -21.64 5.98 -2.84
CA HIS A 5 -20.48 6.50 -2.13
C HIS A 5 -19.49 7.00 -3.19
N ALA A 6 -19.39 8.32 -3.33
CA ALA A 6 -18.30 8.95 -4.05
C ALA A 6 -17.01 8.58 -3.30
N PHE A 7 -16.23 7.68 -3.89
CA PHE A 7 -14.82 7.51 -3.52
C PHE A 7 -14.14 8.84 -3.86
N ASP A 8 -14.08 9.71 -2.84
CA ASP A 8 -13.33 10.94 -2.85
C ASP A 8 -11.90 10.61 -3.29
N LYS A 9 -11.45 11.21 -4.39
CA LYS A 9 -10.08 11.15 -4.92
C LYS A 9 -9.12 11.85 -3.96
N LYS A 10 -9.04 11.39 -2.72
CA LYS A 10 -7.93 11.68 -1.83
C LYS A 10 -6.96 10.53 -1.97
N SER A 11 -6.02 10.68 -2.90
CA SER A 11 -4.73 10.02 -2.77
C SER A 11 -4.31 10.14 -1.31
N PRO A 12 -3.95 9.06 -0.61
CA PRO A 12 -3.58 9.16 0.79
C PRO A 12 -2.46 10.18 0.89
N LYS A 13 -2.79 11.36 1.45
CA LYS A 13 -1.80 12.32 1.92
C LYS A 13 -1.12 11.57 3.05
N ILE A 14 -0.01 10.90 2.74
CA ILE A 14 0.95 10.44 3.75
C ILE A 14 1.19 11.65 4.63
N ALA A 15 0.60 11.62 5.82
CA ALA A 15 0.58 12.73 6.73
C ALA A 15 2.02 12.97 7.17
N SER A 16 2.69 13.93 6.52
CA SER A 16 3.95 14.48 7.00
C SER A 16 3.77 14.81 8.48
N SER A 17 4.61 14.19 9.32
CA SER A 17 4.78 14.37 10.77
C SER A 17 4.36 13.22 11.70
N ARG A 18 3.98 12.04 11.22
CA ARG A 18 4.06 10.79 12.01
C ARG A 18 4.99 9.80 11.34
N LYS A 19 5.90 9.17 12.09
CA LYS A 19 6.67 8.02 11.61
C LYS A 19 5.66 7.00 11.07
N ALA A 20 5.72 6.71 9.77
CA ALA A 20 4.87 5.69 9.16
C ALA A 20 5.12 4.37 9.90
N THR A 21 4.08 3.84 10.52
CA THR A 21 4.11 2.54 11.16
C THR A 21 3.99 1.48 10.08
N GLY A 22 4.42 0.24 10.36
CA GLY A 22 4.25 -0.86 9.40
C GLY A 22 2.80 -1.07 8.95
N VAL A 23 1.83 -0.62 9.76
CA VAL A 23 0.39 -0.67 9.43
C VAL A 23 0.04 0.31 8.30
N ASP A 24 0.66 1.48 8.24
CA ASP A 24 0.41 2.47 7.19
C ASP A 24 0.76 1.93 5.79
N TYR A 25 1.83 1.15 5.71
CA TYR A 25 2.24 0.46 4.48
C TYR A 25 1.25 -0.64 4.09
N ALA A 26 0.75 -1.41 5.05
CA ALA A 26 -0.26 -2.43 4.76
C ALA A 26 -1.59 -1.81 4.29
N ILE A 27 -1.98 -0.67 4.87
CA ILE A 27 -3.13 0.13 4.40
C ILE A 27 -2.88 0.65 2.98
N TRP A 28 -1.66 1.12 2.67
CA TRP A 28 -1.33 1.54 1.32
C TRP A 28 -1.46 0.38 0.33
N VAL A 29 -0.94 -0.80 0.66
CA VAL A 29 -1.06 -2.02 -0.15
C VAL A 29 -2.53 -2.41 -0.35
N GLN A 30 -3.36 -2.27 0.68
CA GLN A 30 -4.80 -2.54 0.60
C GLN A 30 -5.52 -1.60 -0.40
N ASN A 31 -5.12 -0.33 -0.44
CA ASN A 31 -5.68 0.69 -1.34
C ASN A 31 -4.95 0.76 -2.70
N CYS A 32 -3.95 -0.08 -2.93
CA CYS A 32 -3.21 -0.09 -4.19
C CYS A 32 -4.05 -0.75 -5.28
N GLU A 33 -4.21 -0.03 -6.40
CA GLU A 33 -4.94 -0.50 -7.60
C GLU A 33 -4.16 -1.54 -8.40
N LEU A 34 -2.88 -1.77 -8.09
CA LEU A 34 -2.08 -2.81 -8.75
C LEU A 34 -2.60 -4.20 -8.40
N ALA A 35 -2.47 -5.12 -9.34
CA ALA A 35 -2.74 -6.53 -9.09
C ALA A 35 -1.71 -7.10 -8.09
N ASP A 36 -2.08 -8.18 -7.41
CA ASP A 36 -1.22 -8.77 -6.37
C ASP A 36 0.10 -9.29 -6.94
N ASP A 37 0.10 -9.81 -8.16
CA ASP A 37 1.27 -10.28 -8.89
C ASP A 37 2.18 -9.13 -9.33
N GLU A 38 1.61 -8.05 -9.85
CA GLU A 38 2.36 -6.84 -10.23
C GLU A 38 3.04 -6.22 -9.01
N LEU A 39 2.30 -6.09 -7.91
CA LEU A 39 2.83 -5.52 -6.68
C LEU A 39 3.87 -6.42 -6.01
N ALA A 40 3.67 -7.75 -6.08
CA ALA A 40 4.65 -8.74 -5.63
C ALA A 40 5.96 -8.64 -6.43
N GLY A 41 5.87 -8.48 -7.75
CA GLY A 41 7.03 -8.28 -8.63
C GLY A 41 7.78 -7.00 -8.30
N LEU A 42 7.07 -5.89 -8.10
CA LEU A 42 7.67 -4.59 -7.76
C LEU A 42 8.34 -4.57 -6.38
N LEU A 43 7.79 -5.33 -5.43
CA LEU A 43 8.36 -5.44 -4.08
C LEU A 43 9.37 -6.59 -3.94
N GLU A 44 9.59 -7.37 -5.01
CA GLU A 44 10.31 -8.64 -5.07
C GLU A 44 10.03 -9.56 -3.87
N ILE A 45 8.74 -9.74 -3.56
CA ILE A 45 8.26 -10.67 -2.53
C ILE A 45 7.23 -11.62 -3.13
N GLU A 46 6.98 -12.73 -2.47
CA GLU A 46 5.92 -13.65 -2.92
C GLU A 46 4.53 -13.03 -2.77
N GLU A 47 3.65 -13.29 -3.74
CA GLU A 47 2.25 -12.81 -3.78
C GLU A 47 1.46 -13.12 -2.49
N ARG A 48 1.77 -14.25 -1.83
CA ARG A 48 1.15 -14.62 -0.55
C ARG A 48 1.32 -13.54 0.51
N TYR A 49 2.45 -12.83 0.52
CA TYR A 49 2.73 -11.77 1.47
C TYR A 49 1.92 -10.52 1.17
N ILE A 50 1.70 -10.20 -0.11
CA ILE A 50 0.79 -9.12 -0.53
C ILE A 50 -0.63 -9.40 -0.06
N LYS A 51 -1.13 -10.63 -0.28
CA LYS A 51 -2.45 -11.05 0.19
C LYS A 51 -2.61 -10.95 1.71
N ARG A 52 -1.55 -11.28 2.47
CA ARG A 52 -1.54 -11.13 3.93
C ARG A 52 -1.48 -9.66 4.36
N MET A 53 -0.72 -8.80 3.67
CA MET A 53 -0.71 -7.36 3.92
C MET A 53 -2.08 -6.73 3.67
N ARG A 54 -2.76 -7.07 2.56
CA ARG A 54 -4.12 -6.55 2.28
C ARG A 54 -5.15 -6.93 3.34
N LYS A 55 -4.96 -8.10 3.97
CA LYS A 55 -5.80 -8.57 5.10
C LYS A 55 -5.37 -7.99 6.45
N LEU A 56 -4.31 -7.18 6.49
CA LEU A 56 -3.67 -6.69 7.72
C LEU A 56 -3.21 -7.82 8.67
N ASP A 57 -3.07 -9.03 8.15
CA ASP A 57 -2.59 -10.21 8.89
C ASP A 57 -1.06 -10.21 9.01
N TRP A 58 -0.39 -9.45 8.15
CA TRP A 58 1.06 -9.34 8.15
C TRP A 58 1.49 -7.90 7.95
N ILE A 59 2.43 -7.47 8.79
CA ILE A 59 3.01 -6.14 8.76
C ILE A 59 4.37 -6.23 8.06
N PRO A 60 4.61 -5.45 6.99
CA PRO A 60 5.89 -5.47 6.29
C PRO A 60 7.04 -5.06 7.21
N GLY A 61 8.19 -5.72 7.04
CA GLY A 61 9.46 -5.34 7.65
C GLY A 61 10.08 -4.12 6.98
N GLU A 62 11.18 -3.61 7.54
CA GLU A 62 11.85 -2.37 7.08
C GLU A 62 12.23 -2.38 5.59
N SER A 63 12.82 -3.46 5.09
CA SER A 63 13.23 -3.58 3.68
C SER A 63 12.06 -3.43 2.70
N ILE A 64 10.89 -3.98 3.04
CA ILE A 64 9.71 -3.89 2.18
C ILE A 64 9.08 -2.51 2.28
N ARG A 65 9.11 -1.90 3.47
CA ARG A 65 8.66 -0.50 3.65
C ARG A 65 9.47 0.46 2.78
N MET A 66 10.80 0.31 2.74
CA MET A 66 11.67 1.11 1.87
C MET A 66 11.28 0.97 0.39
N ARG A 67 11.02 -0.25 -0.08
CA ARG A 67 10.58 -0.49 -1.47
C ARG A 67 9.22 0.11 -1.76
N ILE A 68 8.28 0.03 -0.81
CA ILE A 68 6.98 0.68 -0.95
C ILE A 68 7.17 2.21 -1.02
N ASP A 69 8.04 2.79 -0.19
CA ASP A 69 8.34 4.22 -0.25
C ASP A 69 8.94 4.64 -1.59
N GLU A 70 9.89 3.86 -2.13
CA GLU A 70 10.44 4.07 -3.47
C GLU A 70 9.34 4.03 -4.55
N LEU A 71 8.45 3.03 -4.50
CA LEU A 71 7.32 2.93 -5.42
C LEU A 71 6.37 4.13 -5.32
N ILE A 72 6.07 4.60 -4.10
CA ILE A 72 5.23 5.77 -3.87
C ILE A 72 5.88 7.03 -4.46
N LEU A 73 7.20 7.18 -4.29
CA LEU A 73 7.94 8.32 -4.81
C LEU A 73 8.01 8.30 -6.35
N THR A 74 8.30 7.15 -6.95
CA THR A 74 8.38 7.00 -8.42
C THR A 74 7.04 7.23 -9.10
N ARG A 75 5.93 6.84 -8.47
CA ARG A 75 4.57 6.96 -9.04
C ARG A 75 3.95 8.36 -8.89
N ARG A 76 4.66 9.31 -8.23
CA ARG A 76 4.23 10.71 -8.06
C ARG A 76 4.71 11.66 -9.17
N VAL A 77 5.48 11.16 -10.14
CA VAL A 77 5.93 11.91 -11.34
C VAL A 77 4.96 11.67 -12.48
#